data_AF-A0A1F0QZ95-F1
#
_entry.id   AF-A0A1F0QZ95-F1
#
_cell.length_a   1.000
_cell.length_b   1.000
_cell.length_c   1.000
_cell.angle_alpha   90.00
_cell.angle_beta   90.00
_cell.angle_gamma   90.00
#
_symmetry.space_group_name_H-M   'P 1'
#
loop_
_entity.id
_entity.type
_entity.pdbx_description
1 polymer ?
#
loop_
_entity_poly.entity_id
_entity_poly.type
_entity_poly.pdbx_seq_one_letter_code
_entity_poly.pdbx_strand_id
1 'polypeptide(L)'
;MDTQFIPTLLAIRDAAKRSADAAQEKVNQAEKLLEQMQQIVTEQQSQSQSQSKIAASLWRPEFQLTHVVRTTFSLRNVTMGPIKVLDVVNADQFANLELEKIVKEFQSGEMVRVELHHYGDDYNLRLRIDGREDILCVPIEYNLDLL
;
A
#
# COMPACT_ATOMS: atom_id res chain seq x y z
N MET A 1 -62.41 32.51 -26.62
CA MET A 1 -62.30 32.47 -25.16
C MET A 1 -62.20 31.01 -24.77
N ASP A 2 -61.07 30.66 -24.20
CA ASP A 2 -60.60 29.31 -23.96
C ASP A 2 -61.53 28.53 -23.03
N THR A 3 -62.01 27.39 -23.50
CA THR A 3 -62.75 26.44 -22.66
C THR A 3 -61.76 25.79 -21.71
N GLN A 4 -61.66 26.32 -20.51
CA GLN A 4 -60.83 25.77 -19.45
C GLN A 4 -61.42 24.40 -19.06
N PHE A 5 -60.77 23.33 -19.53
CA PHE A 5 -61.14 21.95 -19.23
C PHE A 5 -60.90 21.71 -17.74
N ILE A 6 -61.96 21.75 -16.92
CA ILE A 6 -61.87 21.39 -15.50
C ILE A 6 -61.93 19.86 -15.43
N PRO A 7 -60.84 19.17 -15.07
CA PRO A 7 -60.84 17.72 -14.98
C PRO A 7 -61.81 17.25 -13.89
N THR A 8 -62.60 16.22 -14.19
CA THR A 8 -63.50 15.57 -13.24
C THR A 8 -62.71 14.88 -12.13
N LEU A 9 -63.30 14.76 -10.93
CA LEU A 9 -62.66 14.19 -9.74
C LEU A 9 -62.07 12.78 -9.98
N LEU A 10 -62.72 11.99 -10.85
CA LEU A 10 -62.26 10.66 -11.26
C LEU A 10 -60.96 10.72 -12.09
N ALA A 11 -60.86 11.65 -13.04
CA ALA A 11 -59.67 11.82 -13.88
C ALA A 11 -58.45 12.30 -13.06
N ILE A 12 -58.68 13.16 -12.06
CA ILE A 12 -57.63 13.60 -11.11
C ILE A 12 -57.13 12.41 -10.28
N ARG A 13 -58.05 11.58 -9.77
CA ARG A 13 -57.71 10.37 -9.00
C ARG A 13 -56.88 9.38 -9.82
N ASP A 14 -57.25 9.14 -11.08
CA ASP A 14 -56.54 8.21 -11.96
C ASP A 14 -55.17 8.75 -12.39
N ALA A 15 -55.03 10.07 -12.54
CA ALA A 15 -53.74 10.71 -12.77
C ALA A 15 -52.82 10.63 -11.54
N ALA A 16 -53.37 10.87 -10.34
CA ALA A 16 -52.63 10.75 -9.08
C ALA A 16 -52.13 9.31 -8.85
N LYS A 17 -52.97 8.31 -9.15
CA LYS A 17 -52.58 6.89 -9.04
C LYS A 17 -51.44 6.53 -9.98
N ARG A 18 -51.55 6.89 -11.27
CA ARG A 18 -50.46 6.68 -12.26
C ARG A 18 -49.17 7.40 -11.87
N SER A 19 -49.27 8.59 -11.29
CA SER A 19 -48.10 9.33 -10.80
C SER A 19 -47.44 8.64 -9.61
N ALA A 20 -48.22 8.08 -8.68
CA ALA A 20 -47.72 7.33 -7.55
C ALA A 20 -47.03 6.03 -8.00
N ASP A 21 -47.65 5.30 -8.94
CA ASP A 21 -47.09 4.07 -9.51
C ASP A 21 -45.75 4.35 -10.21
N ALA A 22 -45.67 5.42 -11.02
CA ALA A 22 -44.43 5.83 -11.68
C ALA A 22 -43.34 6.31 -10.70
N ALA A 23 -43.72 6.96 -9.59
CA ALA A 23 -42.77 7.34 -8.54
C ALA A 23 -42.22 6.11 -7.83
N GLN A 24 -43.06 5.12 -7.52
CA GLN A 24 -42.64 3.87 -6.91
C GLN A 24 -41.70 3.07 -7.83
N GLU A 25 -41.98 3.04 -9.14
CA GLU A 25 -41.12 2.36 -10.09
C GLU A 25 -39.72 3.01 -10.17
N LYS A 26 -39.64 4.35 -10.12
CA LYS A 26 -38.37 5.08 -10.05
C LYS A 26 -37.61 4.78 -8.76
N VAL A 27 -38.29 4.70 -7.62
CA VAL A 27 -37.68 4.32 -6.33
C VAL A 27 -37.11 2.91 -6.42
N ASN A 28 -37.89 1.95 -6.93
CA ASN A 28 -37.44 0.57 -7.09
C ASN A 28 -36.23 0.45 -8.03
N GLN A 29 -36.18 1.27 -9.09
CA GLN A 29 -35.01 1.33 -9.99
C GLN A 29 -33.79 1.94 -9.29
N ALA A 30 -33.98 3.00 -8.51
CA ALA A 30 -32.91 3.63 -7.74
C ALA A 30 -32.33 2.68 -6.68
N GLU A 31 -33.16 1.91 -5.99
CA GLU A 31 -32.74 0.88 -5.03
C GLU A 31 -31.90 -0.20 -5.71
N LYS A 32 -32.34 -0.72 -6.86
CA LYS A 32 -31.55 -1.69 -7.65
C LYS A 32 -30.20 -1.14 -8.09
N LEU A 33 -30.16 0.11 -8.55
CA LEU A 33 -28.90 0.76 -8.95
C LEU A 33 -27.98 0.94 -7.74
N LEU A 34 -28.53 1.29 -6.58
CA LEU A 34 -27.76 1.43 -5.36
C LEU A 34 -27.15 0.09 -4.90
N GLU A 35 -27.93 -0.98 -4.94
CA GLU A 35 -27.44 -2.34 -4.65
C GLU A 35 -26.31 -2.75 -5.59
N GLN A 36 -26.46 -2.49 -6.90
CA GLN A 36 -25.42 -2.76 -7.89
C GLN A 36 -24.15 -1.97 -7.62
N MET A 37 -24.27 -0.68 -7.27
CA MET A 37 -23.11 0.14 -6.91
C MET A 37 -22.40 -0.37 -5.67
N GLN A 38 -23.15 -0.77 -4.64
CA GLN A 38 -22.57 -1.34 -3.42
C GLN A 38 -21.81 -2.64 -3.71
N GLN A 39 -22.36 -3.48 -4.58
CA GLN A 39 -21.70 -4.71 -5.01
C GLN A 39 -20.39 -4.42 -5.76
N ILE A 40 -20.40 -3.49 -6.72
CA ILE A 40 -19.20 -3.08 -7.47
C ILE A 40 -18.12 -2.55 -6.51
N VAL A 41 -18.48 -1.68 -5.56
CA VAL A 41 -17.53 -1.14 -4.59
C VAL A 41 -16.91 -2.25 -3.74
N THR A 42 -17.72 -3.20 -3.28
CA THR A 42 -17.26 -4.33 -2.47
C THR A 42 -16.31 -5.24 -3.25
N GLU A 43 -16.64 -5.54 -4.51
CA GLU A 43 -15.80 -6.34 -5.41
C GLU A 43 -14.48 -5.62 -5.71
N GLN A 44 -14.53 -4.31 -5.98
CA GLN A 44 -13.34 -3.49 -6.25
C GLN A 44 -12.41 -3.42 -5.04
N GLN A 45 -12.95 -3.25 -3.83
CA GLN A 45 -12.17 -3.29 -2.59
C GLN A 45 -11.49 -4.66 -2.40
N SER A 46 -12.23 -5.75 -2.62
CA SER A 46 -11.71 -7.11 -2.49
C SER A 46 -10.60 -7.41 -3.51
N GLN A 47 -10.77 -6.93 -4.75
CA GLN A 47 -9.73 -7.03 -5.79
C GLN A 47 -8.49 -6.22 -5.44
N SER A 48 -8.64 -4.98 -4.97
CA SER A 48 -7.53 -4.12 -4.58
C SER A 48 -6.73 -4.72 -3.41
N GLN A 49 -7.41 -5.27 -2.40
CA GLN A 49 -6.75 -6.00 -1.31
C GLN A 49 -6.00 -7.23 -1.81
N SER A 50 -6.58 -7.98 -2.74
CA SER A 50 -5.94 -9.15 -3.34
C SER A 50 -4.70 -8.77 -4.15
N GLN A 51 -4.77 -7.70 -4.94
CA GLN A 51 -3.63 -7.15 -5.68
C GLN A 51 -2.52 -6.66 -4.75
N SER A 52 -2.85 -6.00 -3.64
CA SER A 52 -1.86 -5.56 -2.64
C SER A 52 -1.15 -6.75 -1.99
N LYS A 53 -1.88 -7.81 -1.63
CA LYS A 53 -1.28 -9.06 -1.12
C LYS A 53 -0.35 -9.71 -2.14
N ILE A 54 -0.74 -9.73 -3.42
CA ILE A 54 0.10 -10.25 -4.51
C ILE A 54 1.36 -9.40 -4.66
N ALA A 55 1.24 -8.08 -4.72
CA ALA A 55 2.37 -7.17 -4.85
C ALA A 55 3.36 -7.34 -3.67
N ALA A 56 2.86 -7.44 -2.44
CA ALA A 56 3.69 -7.72 -1.26
C ALA A 56 4.39 -9.09 -1.34
N SER A 57 3.71 -10.12 -1.85
CA SER A 57 4.31 -11.46 -2.03
C SER A 57 5.32 -11.54 -3.18
N LEU A 58 5.22 -10.64 -4.17
CA LEU A 58 6.14 -10.54 -5.29
C LEU A 58 7.35 -9.67 -4.96
N TRP A 59 7.22 -8.74 -4.00
CA TRP A 59 8.34 -7.98 -3.50
C TRP A 59 9.31 -8.91 -2.76
N ARG A 60 10.46 -9.17 -3.38
CA ARG A 60 11.54 -9.91 -2.74
C ARG A 60 12.52 -8.88 -2.19
N PRO A 61 12.75 -8.85 -0.87
CA PRO A 61 13.80 -7.99 -0.34
C PRO A 61 15.12 -8.40 -0.98
N GLU A 62 15.94 -7.42 -1.37
CA GLU A 62 17.24 -7.67 -1.98
C GLU A 62 18.35 -7.77 -0.94
N PHE A 63 18.17 -7.02 0.13
CA PHE A 63 18.91 -7.17 1.36
C PHE A 63 18.00 -7.63 2.48
N GLN A 64 18.51 -8.53 3.30
CA GLN A 64 17.91 -8.89 4.57
C GLN A 64 18.79 -8.31 5.69
N LEU A 65 18.15 -7.65 6.65
CA LEU A 65 18.78 -7.15 7.86
C LEU A 65 18.24 -7.92 9.06
N THR A 66 19.09 -8.67 9.75
CA THR A 66 18.69 -9.51 10.89
C THR A 66 19.31 -8.98 12.17
N HIS A 67 18.49 -8.71 13.20
CA HIS A 67 18.99 -8.36 14.53
C HIS A 67 19.76 -9.52 15.15
N VAL A 68 21.00 -9.27 15.55
CA VAL A 68 21.87 -10.28 16.16
C VAL A 68 21.89 -10.12 17.68
N VAL A 69 22.22 -8.92 18.16
CA VAL A 69 22.27 -8.59 19.59
C VAL A 69 22.43 -7.08 19.75
N ARG A 70 21.82 -6.46 20.77
CA ARG A 70 21.93 -5.02 21.08
C ARG A 70 21.67 -4.11 19.87
N THR A 71 22.73 -3.55 19.28
CA THR A 71 22.70 -2.67 18.10
C THR A 71 23.39 -3.33 16.90
N THR A 72 23.82 -4.58 17.02
CA THR A 72 24.48 -5.32 15.96
C THR A 72 23.46 -6.04 15.09
N PHE A 73 23.57 -5.81 13.79
CA PHE A 73 22.75 -6.44 12.77
C PHE A 73 23.62 -7.18 11.76
N SER A 74 22.99 -8.12 11.06
CA SER A 74 23.57 -8.83 9.94
C SER A 74 22.90 -8.39 8.65
N LEU A 75 23.64 -7.71 7.78
CA LEU A 75 23.16 -7.28 6.47
C LEU A 75 23.61 -8.30 5.42
N ARG A 76 22.65 -8.90 4.71
CA ARG A 76 22.89 -9.97 3.74
C ARG A 76 22.28 -9.66 2.39
N ASN A 77 23.05 -9.79 1.31
CA ASN A 77 22.50 -9.84 -0.06
C ASN A 77 21.79 -11.19 -0.26
N VAL A 78 20.48 -11.16 -0.47
CA VAL A 78 19.66 -12.36 -0.66
C VAL A 78 19.25 -12.59 -2.12
N THR A 79 19.75 -11.76 -3.03
CA THR A 79 19.57 -11.97 -4.48
C THR A 79 20.55 -13.00 -5.03
N MET A 80 20.32 -13.43 -6.27
CA MET A 80 21.19 -14.39 -6.94
C MET A 80 22.46 -13.75 -7.55
N GLY A 81 22.54 -12.42 -7.61
CA GLY A 81 23.63 -11.68 -8.26
C GLY A 81 24.34 -10.72 -7.31
N PRO A 82 25.45 -10.10 -7.76
CA PRO A 82 26.11 -9.07 -7.00
C PRO A 82 25.27 -7.80 -6.95
N ILE A 83 25.33 -7.08 -5.84
CA ILE A 83 24.71 -5.76 -5.67
C ILE A 83 25.75 -4.80 -5.13
N LYS A 84 25.95 -3.68 -5.83
CA LYS A 84 26.86 -2.63 -5.40
C LYS A 84 26.12 -1.50 -4.73
N VAL A 85 26.41 -1.29 -3.45
CA VAL A 85 25.91 -0.16 -2.67
C VAL A 85 26.88 1.01 -2.84
N LEU A 86 26.35 2.15 -3.28
CA LEU A 86 27.10 3.37 -3.52
C LEU A 86 27.12 4.29 -2.30
N ASP A 87 26.07 4.26 -1.49
CA ASP A 87 25.89 5.19 -0.38
C ASP A 87 24.83 4.68 0.62
N VAL A 88 24.93 5.13 1.87
CA VAL A 88 23.86 5.02 2.87
C VAL A 88 23.26 6.40 3.04
N VAL A 89 22.10 6.64 2.45
CA VAL A 89 21.54 7.99 2.25
C VAL A 89 21.18 8.66 3.58
N ASN A 90 20.77 7.87 4.58
CA ASN A 90 20.44 8.35 5.92
C ASN A 90 21.53 8.02 6.94
N ALA A 91 22.80 7.98 6.51
CA ALA A 91 23.94 7.69 7.40
C ALA A 91 24.00 8.59 8.63
N ASP A 92 23.53 9.83 8.51
CA ASP A 92 23.45 10.83 9.59
C ASP A 92 22.55 10.40 10.77
N GLN A 93 21.66 9.42 10.57
CA GLN A 93 20.77 8.90 11.62
C GLN A 93 21.41 7.80 12.48
N PHE A 94 22.65 7.40 12.17
CA PHE A 94 23.36 6.32 12.84
C PHE A 94 24.67 6.82 13.44
N ALA A 95 24.85 6.68 14.75
CA ALA A 95 26.15 7.01 15.37
C ALA A 95 27.19 5.93 15.04
N ASN A 96 28.40 6.37 14.68
CA ASN A 96 29.55 5.49 14.42
C ASN A 96 29.30 4.39 13.36
N LEU A 97 28.44 4.66 12.38
CA LEU A 97 28.18 3.73 11.29
C LEU A 97 29.45 3.50 10.46
N GLU A 98 29.93 2.26 10.42
CA GLU A 98 31.05 1.82 9.58
C GLU A 98 30.60 1.71 8.11
N LEU A 99 30.54 2.86 7.41
CA LEU A 99 30.08 2.95 6.02
C LEU A 99 30.84 2.02 5.10
N GLU A 100 32.14 1.83 5.28
CA GLU A 100 32.98 0.96 4.45
C GLU A 100 32.56 -0.52 4.46
N LYS A 101 31.85 -0.98 5.49
CA LYS A 101 31.28 -2.33 5.52
C LYS A 101 30.07 -2.47 4.61
N ILE A 102 29.36 -1.37 4.37
CA ILE A 102 28.10 -1.32 3.61
C ILE A 102 28.32 -0.77 2.20
N VAL A 103 29.13 0.27 2.02
CA VAL A 103 29.42 0.93 0.74
C VAL A 103 30.47 0.13 -0.01
N LYS A 104 30.03 -0.98 -0.59
CA LYS A 104 30.83 -1.90 -1.40
C LYS A 104 29.93 -2.74 -2.31
N GLU A 105 30.56 -3.58 -3.12
CA GLU A 105 29.85 -4.65 -3.82
C GLU A 105 29.68 -5.88 -2.92
N PHE A 106 28.43 -6.29 -2.73
CA PHE A 106 28.06 -7.52 -2.06
C PHE A 106 27.87 -8.63 -3.08
N GLN A 107 28.58 -9.74 -2.91
CA GLN A 107 28.34 -10.95 -3.68
C GLN A 107 27.02 -11.61 -3.26
N SER A 108 26.51 -12.49 -4.11
CA SER A 108 25.31 -13.29 -3.83
C SER A 108 25.47 -14.06 -2.51
N GLY A 109 24.52 -13.87 -1.59
CA GLY A 109 24.55 -14.49 -0.28
C GLY A 109 25.54 -13.89 0.73
N GLU A 110 26.37 -12.92 0.33
CA GLU A 110 27.35 -12.28 1.20
C GLU A 110 26.66 -11.59 2.38
N MET A 111 27.30 -11.71 3.55
CA MET A 111 26.79 -11.22 4.83
C MET A 111 27.87 -10.44 5.56
N VAL A 112 27.52 -9.26 6.07
CA VAL A 112 28.39 -8.45 6.92
C VAL A 112 27.69 -8.11 8.23
N ARG A 113 28.47 -8.00 9.31
CA ARG A 113 27.98 -7.49 10.59
C ARG A 113 28.20 -5.98 10.66
N VAL A 114 27.15 -5.27 11.02
CA VAL A 114 27.14 -3.80 11.14
C VAL A 114 26.53 -3.40 12.48
N GLU A 115 27.06 -2.34 13.08
CA GLU A 115 26.47 -1.73 14.26
C GLU A 115 25.60 -0.55 13.83
N LEU A 116 24.31 -0.61 14.15
CA LEU A 116 23.31 0.40 13.83
C LEU A 116 22.83 1.06 15.13
N HIS A 117 23.58 2.07 15.58
CA HIS A 117 23.16 2.94 16.68
C HIS A 117 22.20 4.00 16.15
N HIS A 118 20.94 3.61 15.97
CA HIS A 118 19.89 4.44 15.38
C HIS A 118 19.29 5.43 16.41
N TYR A 119 19.17 6.71 16.04
CA TYR A 119 18.55 7.76 16.87
C TYR A 119 17.46 8.57 16.15
N GLY A 120 17.14 8.22 14.90
CA GLY A 120 16.14 8.92 14.09
C GLY A 120 14.74 8.32 14.20
N ASP A 121 13.82 8.89 13.42
CA ASP A 121 12.45 8.39 13.28
C ASP A 121 12.29 7.43 12.07
N ASP A 122 13.36 7.24 11.28
CA ASP A 122 13.33 6.39 10.09
C ASP A 122 13.86 4.98 10.39
N TYR A 123 12.93 4.04 10.63
CA TYR A 123 13.24 2.63 10.91
C TYR A 123 13.71 1.82 9.69
N ASN A 124 14.44 2.45 8.77
CA ASN A 124 15.00 1.81 7.58
C ASN A 124 16.46 2.20 7.40
N LEU A 125 17.28 1.24 6.98
CA LEU A 125 18.56 1.51 6.35
C LEU A 125 18.31 1.84 4.87
N ARG A 126 18.67 3.05 4.43
CA ARG A 126 18.43 3.51 3.05
C ARG A 126 19.68 3.42 2.21
N LEU A 127 19.65 2.55 1.20
CA LEU A 127 20.80 2.25 0.35
C LEU A 127 20.62 2.82 -1.05
N ARG A 128 21.62 3.56 -1.53
CA ARG A 128 21.73 3.90 -2.96
C ARG A 128 22.46 2.77 -3.67
N ILE A 129 21.86 2.19 -4.70
CA ILE A 129 22.39 1.03 -5.42
C ILE A 129 22.91 1.47 -6.81
N ASP A 130 24.03 0.90 -7.25
CA ASP A 130 24.58 1.16 -8.58
C ASP A 130 23.63 0.72 -9.69
N GLY A 131 23.51 1.53 -10.74
CA GLY A 131 22.57 1.29 -11.84
C GLY A 131 21.10 1.52 -11.53
N ARG A 132 20.75 2.20 -10.42
CA ARG A 132 19.37 2.50 -10.03
C ARG A 132 19.17 3.95 -9.62
N GLU A 133 17.97 4.46 -9.89
CA GLU A 133 17.57 5.81 -9.47
C GLU A 133 16.85 5.81 -8.12
N ASP A 134 16.20 4.70 -7.75
CA ASP A 134 15.46 4.56 -6.50
C ASP A 134 16.36 4.22 -5.30
N ILE A 135 15.87 4.57 -4.11
CA ILE A 135 16.52 4.26 -2.85
C ILE A 135 15.94 2.98 -2.27
N LEU A 136 16.78 1.97 -2.14
CA LEU A 136 16.39 0.71 -1.53
C LEU A 136 16.23 0.89 -0.03
N CYS A 137 15.04 0.58 0.49
CA CYS A 137 14.73 0.66 1.91
C CYS A 137 14.84 -0.75 2.52
N VAL A 138 15.70 -0.90 3.53
CA VAL A 138 15.87 -2.15 4.27
C VAL A 138 15.36 -1.94 5.70
N PRO A 139 14.25 -2.56 6.10
CA PRO A 139 13.67 -2.36 7.43
C PRO A 139 14.62 -2.75 8.57
N ILE A 140 14.62 -1.96 9.64
CA ILE A 140 15.36 -2.23 10.87
C ILE A 140 14.38 -2.78 11.91
N GLU A 141 14.40 -4.09 12.12
CA GLU A 141 13.54 -4.77 13.08
C GLU A 141 14.35 -5.26 14.28
N TYR A 142 14.08 -4.70 15.46
CA TYR A 142 14.69 -5.16 16.71
C TYR A 142 13.96 -6.39 17.22
N ASN A 143 14.68 -7.51 17.29
CA ASN A 143 14.21 -8.63 18.10
C ASN A 143 14.37 -8.30 19.58
N LEU A 144 13.25 -8.09 20.29
CA LEU A 144 13.21 -7.70 21.70
C LEU A 144 13.77 -8.78 22.64
N ASP A 145 13.79 -10.04 22.21
CA ASP A 145 14.36 -11.15 22.98
C ASP A 145 15.91 -11.11 23.00
N LEU A 146 16.51 -10.23 22.20
CA LEU A 146 17.97 -10.10 22.03
C LEU A 146 18.52 -8.73 22.52
N LEU A 147 17.72 -7.97 23.27
CA LEU A 147 18.08 -6.67 23.83
C LEU A 147 18.82 -6.77 25.17
#